data_AF-A0A454TEQ0-F1
#
_entry.id   AF-A0A454TEQ0-F1
#
_cell.length_a   1.000
_cell.length_b   1.000
_cell.length_c   1.000
_cell.angle_alpha   90.00
_cell.angle_beta   90.00
_cell.angle_gamma   90.00
#
_symmetry.space_group_name_H-M   'P 1'
#
loop_
_entity.id
_entity.type
_entity.pdbx_description
1 polymer ?
#
loop_
_entity_poly.entity_id
_entity_poly.type
_entity_poly.pdbx_seq_one_letter_code
_entity_poly.pdbx_strand_id
1 'polypeptide(L)'
;RVMDALSEASSAHQADSLTQGHDALKSFADGTEHSITGMSPDGAAGGGLTAGGGTGQANAFSQPIMLLASPAGIGLSTQQSTHIASDAHTNFVSGQNTHIAAGRSLIASVAEKISLFVQNAGMKLFAGKGKIQLQAHADDVEVSAHKAVRLASVTDSIQVVAKKEILLTAGGAYIRIADGKIE
;
A
#
# COMPACT_ATOMS: atom_id res chain seq x y z
N ARG A 1 4.84 -7.39 -12.09
CA ARG A 1 4.64 -6.31 -13.10
C ARG A 1 3.96 -5.07 -12.52
N VAL A 2 2.74 -5.14 -11.99
CA VAL A 2 2.09 -3.92 -11.42
C VAL A 2 2.80 -3.44 -10.15
N MET A 3 3.07 -4.33 -9.20
CA MET A 3 3.83 -3.97 -7.99
C MET A 3 5.23 -3.45 -8.33
N ASP A 4 5.99 -4.11 -9.20
CA ASP A 4 7.33 -3.67 -9.59
C ASP A 4 7.33 -2.26 -10.19
N ALA A 5 6.44 -2.02 -11.16
CA ALA A 5 6.35 -0.72 -11.82
C ALA A 5 5.94 0.40 -10.84
N LEU A 6 5.00 0.13 -9.94
CA LEU A 6 4.58 1.09 -8.92
C LEU A 6 5.67 1.30 -7.85
N SER A 7 6.41 0.25 -7.49
CA SER A 7 7.52 0.29 -6.54
C SER A 7 8.69 1.12 -7.07
N GLU A 8 9.03 0.95 -8.35
CA GLU A 8 10.06 1.73 -9.03
C GLU A 8 9.62 3.19 -9.15
N ALA A 9 8.37 3.43 -9.58
CA ALA A 9 7.82 4.78 -9.69
C ALA A 9 7.77 5.50 -8.34
N SER A 10 7.35 4.83 -7.26
CA SER A 10 7.32 5.44 -5.93
C SER A 10 8.72 5.80 -5.46
N SER A 11 9.68 4.89 -5.60
CA SER A 11 11.08 5.12 -5.24
C SER A 11 11.70 6.29 -6.01
N ALA A 12 11.42 6.39 -7.32
CA ALA A 12 11.88 7.49 -8.16
C ALA A 12 11.32 8.86 -7.71
N HIS A 13 10.19 8.86 -7.01
CA HIS A 13 9.53 10.04 -6.44
C HIS A 13 9.72 10.17 -4.92
N GLN A 14 10.74 9.51 -4.35
CA GLN A 14 11.07 9.54 -2.90
C GLN A 14 9.95 9.03 -1.98
N ALA A 15 8.95 8.34 -2.52
CA ALA A 15 7.96 7.61 -1.75
C ALA A 15 8.44 6.18 -1.44
N ASP A 16 7.74 5.49 -0.54
CA ASP A 16 8.13 4.14 -0.14
C ASP A 16 7.94 3.13 -1.28
N SER A 17 8.89 2.19 -1.39
CA SER A 17 8.81 1.08 -2.34
C SER A 17 7.81 0.02 -1.87
N LEU A 18 7.35 -0.82 -2.80
CA LEU A 18 6.51 -1.99 -2.50
C LEU A 18 7.31 -3.30 -2.42
N THR A 19 8.64 -3.21 -2.32
CA THR A 19 9.56 -4.35 -2.42
C THR A 19 9.26 -5.44 -1.40
N GLN A 20 9.02 -5.10 -0.13
CA GLN A 20 8.69 -6.10 0.90
C GLN A 20 7.41 -6.88 0.56
N GLY A 21 6.38 -6.18 0.08
CA GLY A 21 5.12 -6.81 -0.35
C GLY A 21 5.31 -7.71 -1.57
N HIS A 22 6.14 -7.28 -2.53
CA HIS A 22 6.54 -8.08 -3.68
C HIS A 22 7.30 -9.34 -3.27
N ASP A 23 8.30 -9.24 -2.38
CA ASP A 23 9.13 -10.36 -1.95
C ASP A 23 8.33 -11.40 -1.15
N ALA A 24 7.38 -10.93 -0.34
CA ALA A 24 6.42 -11.79 0.34
C ALA A 24 5.54 -12.56 -0.67
N LEU A 25 5.05 -11.88 -1.72
CA LEU A 25 4.26 -12.51 -2.78
C LEU A 25 5.10 -13.51 -3.60
N LYS A 26 6.37 -13.18 -3.90
CA LYS A 26 7.29 -14.08 -4.57
C LYS A 26 7.54 -15.34 -3.76
N SER A 27 7.81 -15.20 -2.46
CA SER A 27 8.02 -16.34 -1.56
C SER A 27 6.80 -17.26 -1.51
N PHE A 28 5.59 -16.67 -1.51
CA PHE A 28 4.35 -17.44 -1.61
C PHE A 28 4.23 -18.19 -2.95
N ALA A 29 4.54 -17.53 -4.07
CA ALA A 29 4.49 -18.14 -5.40
C ALA A 29 5.49 -19.30 -5.54
N ASP A 30 6.73 -19.13 -5.07
CA ASP A 30 7.76 -20.19 -5.06
C ASP A 30 7.27 -21.39 -4.20
N GLY A 31 6.48 -21.15 -3.15
CA GLY A 31 5.82 -22.17 -2.34
C GLY A 31 4.76 -23.00 -3.10
N THR A 32 4.16 -22.43 -4.15
CA THR A 32 3.16 -23.11 -5.00
C THR A 32 3.78 -23.96 -6.11
N GLU A 33 5.09 -23.83 -6.34
CA GLU A 33 5.81 -24.48 -7.42
C GLU A 33 6.84 -25.47 -6.88
N HIS A 34 6.52 -26.77 -6.87
CA HIS A 34 7.48 -27.82 -6.56
C HIS A 34 7.27 -29.04 -7.45
N SER A 35 8.23 -29.31 -8.34
CA SER A 35 8.17 -30.50 -9.19
C SER A 35 8.53 -31.75 -8.37
N ILE A 36 7.57 -32.67 -8.25
CA ILE A 36 7.82 -34.00 -7.67
C ILE A 36 7.95 -35.03 -8.78
N THR A 37 9.04 -35.80 -8.73
CA THR A 37 9.32 -36.89 -9.68
C THR A 37 8.81 -38.20 -9.12
N GLY A 38 8.05 -38.94 -9.91
CA GLY A 38 7.59 -40.29 -9.57
C GLY A 38 8.67 -41.38 -9.55
N MET A 39 9.95 -41.05 -9.38
CA MET A 39 11.05 -42.02 -9.29
C MET A 39 11.31 -42.44 -7.84
N SER A 40 11.49 -43.73 -7.61
CA SER A 40 11.94 -44.26 -6.32
C SER A 40 13.40 -43.89 -6.03
N PRO A 41 13.78 -43.63 -4.77
CA PRO A 41 15.12 -43.16 -4.39
C PRO A 41 16.26 -44.17 -4.63
N ASP A 42 15.95 -45.41 -5.01
CA ASP A 42 16.89 -46.50 -5.29
C ASP A 42 17.24 -46.66 -6.79
N GLY A 43 16.72 -45.81 -7.67
CA GLY A 43 17.05 -45.82 -9.11
C GLY A 43 16.59 -47.08 -9.86
N ALA A 44 15.85 -47.98 -9.21
CA ALA A 44 15.13 -49.04 -9.87
C ALA A 44 13.94 -48.41 -10.61
N ALA A 45 13.64 -48.90 -11.82
CA ALA A 45 12.50 -48.46 -12.64
C ALA A 45 11.15 -48.85 -12.00
N GLY A 46 10.85 -48.30 -10.82
CA GLY A 46 9.55 -48.31 -10.18
C GLY A 46 8.84 -47.04 -10.59
N GLY A 47 8.05 -47.11 -11.65
CA GLY A 47 7.19 -46.01 -12.07
C GLY A 47 6.24 -45.60 -10.94
N GLY A 48 5.70 -44.38 -11.03
CA GLY A 48 4.84 -43.78 -10.01
C GLY A 48 3.70 -44.70 -9.55
N LEU A 49 3.14 -44.41 -8.37
CA LEU A 49 2.20 -45.25 -7.58
C LEU A 49 0.90 -45.71 -8.31
N THR A 50 0.72 -45.39 -9.59
CA THR A 50 -0.38 -45.88 -10.42
C THR A 50 -0.01 -47.20 -11.09
N ALA A 51 -1.00 -48.04 -11.38
CA ALA A 51 -0.81 -49.38 -11.96
C ALA A 51 -0.11 -49.42 -13.34
N GLY A 52 0.19 -48.26 -13.94
CA GLY A 52 0.92 -48.12 -15.20
C GLY A 52 2.32 -47.48 -15.07
N GLY A 53 2.77 -47.13 -13.86
CA GLY A 53 4.14 -46.67 -13.61
C GLY A 53 4.51 -45.35 -14.29
N GLY A 54 3.79 -44.26 -13.98
CA GLY A 54 4.11 -42.95 -14.54
C GLY A 54 5.41 -42.34 -13.98
N THR A 55 6.40 -42.07 -14.83
CA THR A 55 7.63 -41.29 -14.49
C THR A 55 7.45 -39.78 -14.69
N GLY A 56 6.20 -39.32 -14.73
CA GLY A 56 5.86 -37.92 -14.98
C GLY A 56 6.27 -37.02 -13.81
N GLN A 57 6.47 -35.75 -14.12
CA GLN A 57 6.61 -34.68 -13.14
C GLN A 57 5.23 -34.07 -12.88
N ALA A 58 4.88 -33.87 -11.62
CA ALA A 58 3.71 -33.09 -11.23
C ALA A 58 4.13 -31.91 -10.36
N ASN A 59 3.44 -30.78 -10.50
CA ASN A 59 3.61 -29.67 -9.56
C ASN A 59 2.82 -29.99 -8.28
N ALA A 60 3.51 -29.85 -7.16
CA ALA A 60 2.97 -29.90 -5.82
C ALA A 60 3.32 -28.58 -5.11
N PHE A 61 2.67 -28.32 -3.97
CA PHE A 61 3.08 -27.23 -3.08
C PHE A 61 4.24 -27.70 -2.20
N SER A 62 5.30 -26.89 -2.10
CA SER A 62 6.43 -27.16 -1.19
C SER A 62 6.14 -26.74 0.25
N GLN A 63 5.04 -26.02 0.48
CA GLN A 63 4.62 -25.50 1.77
C GLN A 63 3.12 -25.75 2.01
N PRO A 64 2.65 -25.79 3.28
CA PRO A 64 1.23 -25.96 3.62
C PRO A 64 0.45 -24.65 3.37
N ILE A 65 0.20 -24.36 2.10
CA ILE A 65 -0.45 -23.12 1.63
C ILE A 65 -1.87 -23.39 1.12
N MET A 66 -2.71 -22.38 1.20
CA MET A 66 -4.02 -22.34 0.55
C MET A 66 -3.98 -21.31 -0.58
N LEU A 67 -4.25 -21.76 -1.81
CA LEU A 67 -4.36 -20.90 -2.99
C LEU A 67 -5.78 -20.96 -3.55
N LEU A 68 -6.44 -19.80 -3.62
CA LEU A 68 -7.73 -19.62 -4.27
C LEU A 68 -7.52 -18.84 -5.56
N ALA A 69 -7.76 -19.46 -6.71
CA ALA A 69 -7.58 -18.85 -8.02
C ALA A 69 -8.78 -19.16 -8.93
N SER A 70 -9.20 -18.16 -9.71
CA SER A 70 -10.28 -18.30 -10.70
C SER A 70 -10.09 -17.27 -11.82
N PRO A 71 -10.15 -17.67 -13.10
CA PRO A 71 -10.01 -16.73 -14.22
C PRO A 71 -11.22 -15.79 -14.38
N ALA A 72 -12.39 -16.17 -13.84
CA ALA A 72 -13.62 -15.39 -13.95
C ALA A 72 -13.90 -14.52 -12.71
N GLY A 73 -13.48 -14.96 -11.52
CA GLY A 73 -13.64 -14.20 -10.29
C GLY A 73 -13.75 -15.02 -9.01
N ILE A 74 -13.64 -14.33 -7.87
CA ILE A 74 -13.76 -14.85 -6.51
C ILE A 74 -14.67 -13.89 -5.73
N GLY A 75 -15.63 -14.42 -4.97
CA GLY A 75 -16.52 -13.63 -4.11
C GLY A 75 -16.44 -14.09 -2.66
N LEU A 76 -16.33 -13.14 -1.74
CA LEU A 76 -16.36 -13.35 -0.29
C LEU A 76 -17.47 -12.47 0.29
N SER A 77 -18.46 -13.06 0.95
CA SER A 77 -19.61 -12.33 1.49
C SER A 77 -20.13 -12.98 2.77
N THR A 78 -20.62 -12.16 3.69
CA THR A 78 -21.23 -12.57 4.96
C THR A 78 -22.21 -11.50 5.42
N GLN A 79 -23.25 -11.89 6.16
CA GLN A 79 -24.16 -10.95 6.82
C GLN A 79 -23.58 -10.37 8.11
N GLN A 80 -22.54 -11.00 8.67
CA GLN A 80 -21.89 -10.58 9.90
C GLN A 80 -20.51 -9.98 9.60
N SER A 81 -19.43 -10.64 10.00
CA SER A 81 -18.09 -10.08 9.98
C SER A 81 -17.12 -10.94 9.18
N THR A 82 -16.21 -10.27 8.47
CA THR A 82 -15.05 -10.87 7.83
C THR A 82 -13.80 -10.44 8.61
N HIS A 83 -12.94 -11.39 8.95
CA HIS A 83 -11.67 -11.13 9.63
C HIS A 83 -10.50 -11.54 8.73
N ILE A 84 -9.54 -10.64 8.54
CA ILE A 84 -8.27 -10.90 7.85
C ILE A 84 -7.17 -10.51 8.83
N ALA A 85 -6.41 -11.50 9.28
CA ALA A 85 -5.30 -11.31 10.21
C ALA A 85 -4.07 -12.02 9.68
N SER A 86 -2.94 -11.33 9.69
CA SER A 86 -1.65 -11.81 9.20
C SER A 86 -0.57 -11.34 10.17
N ASP A 87 0.34 -12.22 10.58
CA ASP A 87 1.43 -11.85 11.49
C ASP A 87 2.55 -11.08 10.76
N ALA A 88 2.71 -11.31 9.46
CA ALA A 88 3.74 -10.68 8.64
C ALA A 88 3.16 -9.61 7.69
N HIS A 89 2.54 -10.02 6.59
CA HIS A 89 2.10 -9.11 5.53
C HIS A 89 0.68 -9.39 5.06
N THR A 90 -0.07 -8.33 4.74
CA THR A 90 -1.35 -8.40 4.04
C THR A 90 -1.23 -7.55 2.77
N ASN A 91 -1.30 -8.19 1.60
CA ASN A 91 -1.16 -7.53 0.31
C ASN A 91 -2.51 -7.47 -0.42
N PHE A 92 -2.94 -6.27 -0.82
CA PHE A 92 -4.05 -6.05 -1.75
C PHE A 92 -3.51 -5.50 -3.07
N VAL A 93 -3.59 -6.29 -4.15
CA VAL A 93 -3.03 -5.93 -5.45
C VAL A 93 -4.13 -5.98 -6.49
N SER A 94 -4.30 -4.88 -7.25
CA SER A 94 -5.28 -4.78 -8.34
C SER A 94 -4.59 -4.27 -9.60
N GLY A 95 -4.86 -4.90 -10.75
CA GLY A 95 -4.34 -4.43 -12.05
C GLY A 95 -5.06 -3.21 -12.60
N GLN A 96 -6.21 -2.86 -12.00
CA GLN A 96 -7.02 -1.69 -12.32
C GLN A 96 -7.29 -0.91 -11.03
N ASN A 97 -8.56 -0.85 -10.58
CA ASN A 97 -8.95 -0.09 -9.42
C ASN A 97 -9.10 -0.99 -8.18
N THR A 98 -8.76 -0.44 -7.01
CA THR A 98 -9.17 -0.99 -5.72
C THR A 98 -10.25 -0.08 -5.13
N HIS A 99 -11.44 -0.62 -4.88
CA HIS A 99 -12.54 0.11 -4.26
C HIS A 99 -12.71 -0.33 -2.81
N ILE A 100 -12.70 0.62 -1.87
CA ILE A 100 -12.95 0.37 -0.44
C ILE A 100 -14.12 1.25 -0.04
N ALA A 101 -15.20 0.64 0.44
CA ALA A 101 -16.40 1.34 0.92
C ALA A 101 -16.77 0.84 2.31
N ALA A 102 -17.01 1.76 3.23
CA ALA A 102 -17.46 1.48 4.59
C ALA A 102 -18.74 2.25 4.88
N GLY A 103 -19.78 1.57 5.38
CA GLY A 103 -21.08 2.20 5.65
C GLY A 103 -21.07 3.18 6.83
N ARG A 104 -20.06 3.12 7.71
CA ARG A 104 -19.93 4.02 8.88
C ARG A 104 -18.57 4.69 8.97
N SER A 105 -17.50 3.90 9.14
CA SER A 105 -16.17 4.44 9.40
C SER A 105 -15.10 3.54 8.81
N LEU A 106 -14.06 4.14 8.25
CA LEU A 106 -12.79 3.48 7.93
C LEU A 106 -11.77 3.98 8.96
N ILE A 107 -11.25 3.08 9.79
CA ILE A 107 -10.31 3.39 10.87
C ILE A 107 -9.03 2.61 10.59
N ALA A 108 -7.90 3.30 10.57
CA ALA A 108 -6.58 2.71 10.42
C ALA A 108 -5.67 3.22 11.54
N SER A 109 -4.98 2.30 12.20
CA SER A 109 -3.96 2.59 13.20
C SER A 109 -2.71 1.83 12.81
N VAL A 110 -1.60 2.54 12.59
CA VAL A 110 -0.35 1.98 12.06
C VAL A 110 0.79 2.35 13.01
N ALA A 111 1.65 1.39 13.33
CA ALA A 111 2.71 1.57 14.30
C ALA A 111 3.90 2.39 13.77
N GLU A 112 4.21 2.26 12.48
CA GLU A 112 5.39 2.88 11.87
C GLU A 112 5.02 4.06 10.95
N LYS A 113 4.37 3.81 9.80
CA LYS A 113 4.06 4.86 8.82
C LYS A 113 2.88 4.53 7.91
N ILE A 114 2.25 5.59 7.38
CA ILE A 114 1.32 5.51 6.26
C ILE A 114 1.97 6.23 5.07
N SER A 115 2.09 5.55 3.93
CA SER A 115 2.69 6.10 2.71
C SER A 115 1.73 5.92 1.53
N LEU A 116 1.37 7.03 0.90
CA LEU A 116 0.37 7.08 -0.17
C LEU A 116 0.97 7.76 -1.41
N PHE A 117 1.23 6.98 -2.45
CA PHE A 117 1.81 7.46 -3.70
C PHE A 117 0.82 7.34 -4.86
N VAL A 118 0.75 8.37 -5.70
CA VAL A 118 -0.05 8.36 -6.95
C VAL A 118 0.82 8.87 -8.09
N GLN A 119 1.05 8.01 -9.09
CA GLN A 119 1.95 8.32 -10.21
C GLN A 119 1.41 9.38 -11.17
N ASN A 120 0.11 9.30 -11.53
CA ASN A 120 -0.41 10.01 -12.71
C ASN A 120 -1.47 11.07 -12.39
N ALA A 121 -2.58 10.68 -11.75
CA ALA A 121 -3.78 11.52 -11.67
C ALA A 121 -3.90 12.38 -10.38
N GLY A 122 -2.91 12.27 -9.48
CA GLY A 122 -2.88 12.98 -8.20
C GLY A 122 -3.82 12.43 -7.12
N MET A 123 -3.80 13.09 -5.96
CA MET A 123 -4.57 12.71 -4.77
C MET A 123 -5.74 13.67 -4.52
N LYS A 124 -6.86 13.14 -4.04
CA LYS A 124 -8.04 13.92 -3.65
C LYS A 124 -8.51 13.48 -2.27
N LEU A 125 -8.60 14.42 -1.33
CA LEU A 125 -9.14 14.18 0.01
C LEU A 125 -10.30 15.16 0.26
N PHE A 126 -11.50 14.64 0.47
CA PHE A 126 -12.70 15.45 0.66
C PHE A 126 -13.48 14.98 1.89
N ALA A 127 -13.98 15.93 2.68
CA ALA A 127 -15.00 15.71 3.68
C ALA A 127 -16.28 16.42 3.22
N GLY A 128 -17.34 15.67 2.92
CA GLY A 128 -18.63 16.26 2.52
C GLY A 128 -19.32 17.01 3.67
N LYS A 129 -19.07 16.57 4.91
CA LYS A 129 -19.44 17.23 6.16
C LYS A 129 -18.37 16.92 7.20
N GLY A 130 -18.26 17.79 8.21
CA GLY A 130 -17.25 17.65 9.26
C GLY A 130 -15.89 18.20 8.86
N LYS A 131 -14.94 18.18 9.81
CA LYS A 131 -13.60 18.75 9.65
C LYS A 131 -12.63 17.76 9.00
N ILE A 132 -11.71 18.29 8.20
CA ILE A 132 -10.44 17.61 7.90
C ILE A 132 -9.42 18.10 8.94
N GLN A 133 -8.73 17.18 9.60
CA GLN A 133 -7.75 17.48 10.65
C GLN A 133 -6.43 16.76 10.34
N LEU A 134 -5.36 17.52 10.15
CA LEU A 134 -3.99 17.02 9.97
C LEU A 134 -3.14 17.57 11.11
N GLN A 135 -2.43 16.70 11.82
CA GLN A 135 -1.59 17.06 12.97
C GLN A 135 -0.35 16.18 13.02
N ALA A 136 0.80 16.79 13.27
CA ALA A 136 2.03 16.13 13.68
C ALA A 136 2.38 16.63 15.09
N HIS A 137 2.57 15.71 16.04
CA HIS A 137 2.75 16.07 17.46
C HIS A 137 4.20 16.19 17.89
N ALA A 138 5.09 15.46 17.22
CA ALA A 138 6.51 15.40 17.54
C ALA A 138 7.41 15.79 16.35
N ASP A 139 6.81 16.14 15.21
CA ASP A 139 7.51 16.50 13.99
C ASP A 139 6.72 17.55 13.20
N ASP A 140 7.21 17.92 12.01
CA ASP A 140 6.59 18.93 11.17
C ASP A 140 5.42 18.41 10.30
N VAL A 141 4.72 19.37 9.69
CA VAL A 141 3.78 19.12 8.60
C VAL A 141 4.34 19.85 7.38
N GLU A 142 4.89 19.10 6.43
CA GLU A 142 5.36 19.66 5.17
C GLU A 142 4.26 19.63 4.10
N VAL A 143 4.04 20.78 3.44
CA VAL A 143 3.16 20.90 2.27
C VAL A 143 3.88 21.67 1.19
N SER A 144 4.32 20.95 0.15
CA SER A 144 5.04 21.51 -0.99
C SER A 144 4.31 21.19 -2.30
N ALA A 145 4.43 22.09 -3.28
CA ALA A 145 3.87 21.91 -4.61
C ALA A 145 4.76 22.58 -5.66
N HIS A 146 5.07 21.88 -6.75
CA HIS A 146 5.93 22.43 -7.80
C HIS A 146 5.32 23.64 -8.53
N LYS A 147 3.99 23.75 -8.56
CA LYS A 147 3.27 24.88 -9.17
C LYS A 147 2.80 25.88 -8.12
N ALA A 148 1.64 25.65 -7.54
CA ALA A 148 1.02 26.58 -6.61
C ALA A 148 0.35 25.84 -5.47
N VAL A 149 0.50 26.38 -4.26
CA VAL A 149 -0.32 26.05 -3.09
C VAL A 149 -1.43 27.10 -3.00
N ARG A 150 -2.68 26.66 -2.85
CA ARG A 150 -3.84 27.54 -2.65
C ARG A 150 -4.48 27.22 -1.31
N LEU A 151 -4.48 28.19 -0.40
CA LEU A 151 -5.17 28.13 0.87
C LEU A 151 -6.28 29.18 0.89
N ALA A 152 -7.52 28.74 1.10
CA ALA A 152 -8.68 29.62 1.07
C ALA A 152 -9.72 29.18 2.11
N SER A 153 -10.28 30.15 2.82
CA SER A 153 -11.53 30.00 3.58
C SER A 153 -12.63 30.74 2.82
N VAL A 154 -13.72 30.06 2.48
CA VAL A 154 -14.77 30.64 1.62
C VAL A 154 -15.70 31.57 2.40
N THR A 155 -15.94 31.28 3.67
CA THR A 155 -16.98 31.96 4.47
C THR A 155 -16.45 32.62 5.74
N ASP A 156 -15.23 32.29 6.17
CA ASP A 156 -14.68 32.72 7.46
C ASP A 156 -13.19 33.05 7.28
N SER A 157 -12.36 32.73 8.26
CA SER A 157 -10.97 33.15 8.39
C SER A 157 -9.96 32.04 8.10
N ILE A 158 -8.73 32.45 7.79
CA ILE A 158 -7.53 31.60 7.83
C ILE A 158 -6.74 32.04 9.06
N GLN A 159 -6.38 31.10 9.92
CA GLN A 159 -5.56 31.36 11.11
C GLN A 159 -4.22 30.65 10.98
N VAL A 160 -3.14 31.42 11.06
CA VAL A 160 -1.77 30.91 11.11
C VAL A 160 -1.20 31.35 12.46
N VAL A 161 -0.88 30.38 13.30
CA VAL A 161 -0.39 30.64 14.66
C VAL A 161 0.91 29.87 14.83
N ALA A 162 1.97 30.58 15.20
CA ALA A 162 3.27 30.01 15.49
C ALA A 162 3.79 30.55 16.83
N LYS A 163 4.49 29.70 17.58
CA LYS A 163 5.13 30.11 18.84
C LYS A 163 6.40 30.93 18.61
N LYS A 164 7.15 30.63 17.54
CA LYS A 164 8.46 31.22 17.26
C LYS A 164 8.41 32.25 16.13
N GLU A 165 7.96 31.83 14.95
CA GLU A 165 8.05 32.67 13.76
C GLU A 165 6.99 32.28 12.72
N ILE A 166 6.48 33.30 12.02
CA ILE A 166 5.80 33.14 10.72
C ILE A 166 6.63 33.89 9.68
N LEU A 167 7.03 33.21 8.61
CA LEU A 167 7.81 33.77 7.52
C LEU A 167 7.09 33.55 6.19
N LEU A 168 6.86 34.63 5.45
CA LEU A 168 6.29 34.62 4.11
C LEU A 168 7.31 35.23 3.15
N THR A 169 7.70 34.53 2.09
CA THR A 169 8.71 35.02 1.14
C THR A 169 8.21 34.98 -0.30
N ALA A 170 8.55 35.98 -1.10
CA ALA A 170 8.23 36.01 -2.53
C ALA A 170 9.24 36.87 -3.31
N GLY A 171 9.94 36.29 -4.29
CA GLY A 171 10.82 37.04 -5.21
C GLY A 171 11.91 37.87 -4.53
N GLY A 172 12.39 37.44 -3.37
CA GLY A 172 13.36 38.18 -2.55
C GLY A 172 12.74 39.13 -1.51
N ALA A 173 11.45 39.44 -1.60
CA ALA A 173 10.72 40.13 -0.55
C ALA A 173 10.27 39.15 0.55
N TYR A 174 10.05 39.65 1.76
CA TYR A 174 9.52 38.86 2.86
C TYR A 174 8.60 39.67 3.78
N ILE A 175 7.77 38.94 4.53
CA ILE A 175 7.07 39.41 5.74
C ILE A 175 7.45 38.42 6.83
N ARG A 176 8.02 38.92 7.93
CA ARG A 176 8.40 38.11 9.09
C ARG A 176 7.68 38.61 10.33
N ILE A 177 7.03 37.69 11.06
CA ILE A 177 6.40 37.96 12.35
C ILE A 177 7.13 37.13 13.40
N ALA A 178 7.90 37.79 14.26
CA ALA A 178 8.72 37.17 15.30
C ALA A 178 8.97 38.16 16.45
N ASP A 179 9.15 37.66 17.69
CA ASP A 179 9.53 38.44 18.87
C ASP A 179 8.69 39.71 19.13
N GLY A 180 7.40 39.66 18.78
CA GLY A 180 6.47 40.78 18.93
C GLY A 180 6.61 41.90 17.88
N LYS A 181 7.33 41.65 16.77
CA LYS A 181 7.56 42.61 15.68
C LYS A 181 7.09 42.06 14.33
N ILE A 182 6.92 42.97 13.38
CA ILE A 182 6.69 42.68 11.96
C ILE A 182 7.82 43.37 11.18
N GLU A 183 8.52 42.60 10.35
CA GLU A 183 9.64 43.04 9.50
C GLU A 183 9.37 42.71 8.03
#